data_AF-V6H9X3-F1
#
_entry.id   AF-V6H9X3-F1
#
_cell.length_a   1.000
_cell.length_b   1.000
_cell.length_c   1.000
_cell.angle_alpha   90.00
_cell.angle_beta   90.00
_cell.angle_gamma   90.00
#
_symmetry.space_group_name_H-M   'P 1'
#
loop_
_entity.id
_entity.type
_entity.pdbx_description
1 polymer ?
#
loop_
_entity_poly.entity_id
_entity_poly.type
_entity_poly.pdbx_seq_one_letter_code
_entity_poly.pdbx_strand_id
1 'polypeptide(L)'
;MKKETFLSIPTWSPGSYKIRDYAKSIHKIRLINPKSGWTIEQTDLDTWKVYSKGETFRVSYLVYGYEHTVRTNYFTSEFILIHPPATFLYSKDLLSSEVEVSWKSLAPFKHCYTGLKRKENAKLTWKASNIDELFDSPILLTNEKEIRFEAQSCRFDLVVLGHISGAEKRKIAGDLSKVMDMQIRCMGGTENSYYLFVLDMTENLYGGLEHLNCSINQFDPIGAFSGENYRTLIELLSHEYFHHWNVKRIRPIALGPFDYQKPNLTKELWIAEGITSFFDAYFLLLCDIYNPQQYLNKLWKDIRELEESEGESWMSLEESSFTAWTKYYNRPLDPNFGNTGISYYTKGAILSLSFQLFVLAETKGKKSLLDIMRELYKNYYLEKKRGFTKAEFFQAAKKAVGVDLKLEFDPYITEPKRIPIEKYLAKIGIERTSSPPKLEPGFRAKEEKGRLVLSKINLSKSVKNADLSIGDEWISIDGIRALPNNFKDLLKKYKPGQKAELLIARRGTILKRKIQFDKKPSSNELWINDKIDETVLLLRETFLSLKSMRNTVIKIESKKKKIGIAAKTIKSR
;
A
#
# COMPACT_ATOMS: atom_id res chain seq x y z
N MET A 1 24.19 34.96 -11.56
CA MET A 1 22.79 34.52 -11.36
C MET A 1 22.21 34.14 -12.71
N LYS A 2 21.49 33.01 -12.82
CA LYS A 2 20.87 32.59 -14.09
C LYS A 2 19.81 33.63 -14.49
N LYS A 3 19.82 34.06 -15.76
CA LYS A 3 18.81 35.02 -16.26
C LYS A 3 17.43 34.39 -16.43
N GLU A 4 17.41 33.07 -16.55
CA GLU A 4 16.23 32.24 -16.78
C GLU A 4 16.09 31.21 -15.66
N THR A 5 14.85 30.96 -15.24
CA THR A 5 14.47 29.94 -14.27
C THR A 5 13.34 29.11 -14.86
N PHE A 6 13.48 27.78 -14.82
CA PHE A 6 12.40 26.87 -15.19
C PHE A 6 11.62 26.49 -13.93
N LEU A 7 10.31 26.60 -14.02
CA LEU A 7 9.36 26.16 -12.99
C LEU A 7 8.56 25.00 -13.57
N SER A 8 8.59 23.85 -12.92
CA SER A 8 7.81 22.68 -13.29
C SER A 8 6.81 22.34 -12.20
N ILE A 9 5.69 21.72 -12.57
CA ILE A 9 4.88 20.95 -11.62
C ILE A 9 5.31 19.47 -11.70
N PRO A 10 5.30 18.71 -10.59
CA PRO A 10 5.44 17.25 -10.66
C PRO A 10 4.44 16.61 -11.63
N THR A 11 4.84 15.49 -12.24
CA THR A 11 3.97 14.64 -13.09
C THR A 11 3.50 13.39 -12.37
N TRP A 12 3.91 13.20 -11.12
CA TRP A 12 3.53 12.08 -10.26
C TRP A 12 3.90 12.43 -8.81
N SER A 13 3.55 11.55 -7.87
CA SER A 13 3.93 11.70 -6.45
C SER A 13 4.49 10.39 -5.89
N PRO A 14 5.56 10.42 -5.07
CA PRO A 14 6.03 9.27 -4.30
C PRO A 14 4.87 8.54 -3.61
N GLY A 15 4.94 7.20 -3.56
CA GLY A 15 3.86 6.33 -3.08
C GLY A 15 2.76 6.02 -4.11
N SER A 16 2.66 6.80 -5.20
CA SER A 16 1.72 6.54 -6.31
C SER A 16 2.46 6.45 -7.64
N TYR A 17 2.90 5.25 -8.02
CA TYR A 17 3.66 4.95 -9.24
C TYR A 17 2.80 5.01 -10.53
N LYS A 18 2.24 6.18 -10.82
CA LYS A 18 1.46 6.49 -12.03
C LYS A 18 1.68 7.95 -12.42
N ILE A 19 1.87 8.22 -13.71
CA ILE A 19 1.86 9.59 -14.23
C ILE A 19 0.46 10.19 -14.06
N ARG A 20 0.41 11.35 -13.42
CA ARG A 20 -0.76 12.17 -13.16
C ARG A 20 -0.46 13.55 -13.73
N ASP A 21 -1.22 13.95 -14.73
CA ASP A 21 -1.04 15.23 -15.41
C ASP A 21 -1.50 16.41 -14.51
N TYR A 22 -0.81 16.66 -13.39
CA TYR A 22 -1.18 17.69 -12.42
C TYR A 22 -1.22 19.09 -13.04
N ALA A 23 -0.44 19.32 -14.10
CA ALA A 23 -0.46 20.54 -14.90
C ALA A 23 -1.86 20.90 -15.43
N LYS A 24 -2.75 19.91 -15.64
CA LYS A 24 -4.15 20.13 -16.08
C LYS A 24 -4.92 21.09 -15.16
N SER A 25 -4.53 21.15 -13.89
CA SER A 25 -5.18 21.97 -12.86
C SER A 25 -4.62 23.39 -12.76
N ILE A 26 -3.54 23.73 -13.47
CA ILE A 26 -2.88 25.03 -13.40
C ILE A 26 -3.46 25.99 -14.43
N HIS A 27 -3.92 27.16 -13.96
CA HIS A 27 -4.54 28.19 -14.81
C HIS A 27 -4.04 29.60 -14.49
N LYS A 28 -4.18 30.52 -15.46
CA LYS A 28 -3.89 31.96 -15.31
C LYS A 28 -2.52 32.27 -14.68
N ILE A 29 -1.49 31.50 -15.05
CA ILE A 29 -0.12 31.72 -14.60
C ILE A 29 0.40 33.06 -15.13
N ARG A 30 0.96 33.89 -14.24
CA ARG A 30 1.48 35.22 -14.57
C ARG A 30 2.53 35.68 -13.56
N LEU A 31 3.38 36.61 -14.00
CA LEU A 31 4.27 37.35 -13.09
C LEU A 31 3.48 38.41 -12.31
N ILE A 32 3.80 38.58 -11.04
CA ILE A 32 3.31 39.68 -10.20
C ILE A 32 4.36 40.79 -10.22
N ASN A 33 3.93 42.01 -10.54
CA ASN A 33 4.78 43.21 -10.60
C ASN A 33 6.07 43.00 -11.42
N PRO A 34 5.98 42.52 -12.68
CA PRO A 34 7.16 42.27 -13.51
C PRO A 34 7.92 43.56 -13.82
N LYS A 35 9.26 43.50 -13.83
CA LYS A 35 10.09 44.58 -14.38
C LYS A 35 10.08 44.54 -15.91
N SER A 36 10.52 45.65 -16.52
CA SER A 36 10.61 45.75 -17.98
C SER A 36 11.44 44.62 -18.59
N GLY A 37 10.82 43.91 -19.53
CA GLY A 37 11.38 42.76 -20.24
C GLY A 37 11.36 41.44 -19.49
N TRP A 38 10.72 41.33 -18.32
CA TRP A 38 10.47 40.03 -17.70
C TRP A 38 9.33 39.29 -18.41
N THR A 39 9.48 37.99 -18.64
CA THR A 39 8.49 37.16 -19.33
C THR A 39 8.28 35.83 -18.61
N ILE A 40 7.12 35.22 -18.86
CA ILE A 40 6.80 33.86 -18.46
C ILE A 40 6.10 33.17 -19.64
N GLU A 41 6.62 32.02 -20.05
CA GLU A 41 6.06 31.25 -21.16
C GLU A 41 6.03 29.76 -20.81
N GLN A 42 5.01 29.05 -21.26
CA GLN A 42 4.95 27.60 -21.14
C GLN A 42 5.80 26.99 -22.24
N THR A 43 6.81 26.20 -21.86
CA THR A 43 7.75 25.57 -22.80
C THR A 43 7.57 24.07 -22.93
N ASP A 44 6.82 23.45 -22.01
CA ASP A 44 6.47 22.03 -22.02
C ASP A 44 5.07 21.83 -21.37
N LEU A 45 4.54 20.60 -21.38
CA LEU A 45 3.22 20.25 -20.83
C LEU A 45 3.08 20.62 -19.35
N ASP A 46 4.17 20.62 -18.60
CA ASP A 46 4.22 20.82 -17.14
C ASP A 46 5.24 21.89 -16.69
N THR A 47 5.85 22.62 -17.63
CA THR A 47 7.02 23.48 -17.36
C THR A 47 6.88 24.87 -18.00
N TRP A 48 7.21 25.89 -17.22
CA TRP A 48 7.23 27.29 -17.60
C TRP A 48 8.62 27.90 -17.43
N LYS A 49 9.08 28.64 -18.45
CA LYS A 49 10.32 29.40 -18.41
C LYS A 49 10.03 30.84 -17.97
N VAL A 50 10.72 31.28 -16.92
CA VAL A 50 10.68 32.65 -16.41
C VAL A 50 11.99 33.35 -16.76
N TYR A 51 11.91 34.48 -17.46
CA TYR A 51 13.05 35.36 -17.66
C TYR A 51 12.96 36.54 -16.68
N SER A 52 13.90 36.61 -15.73
CA SER A 52 13.93 37.66 -14.68
C SER A 52 15.27 38.41 -14.60
N LYS A 53 16.17 38.23 -15.58
CA LYS A 53 17.52 38.83 -15.59
C LYS A 53 18.36 38.51 -14.35
N GLY A 54 18.02 37.43 -13.62
CA GLY A 54 18.69 37.00 -12.40
C GLY A 54 18.17 37.65 -11.12
N GLU A 55 17.04 38.34 -11.19
CA GLU A 55 16.41 39.02 -10.07
C GLU A 55 15.29 38.18 -9.43
N THR A 56 14.94 38.48 -8.18
CA THR A 56 13.82 37.86 -7.45
C THR A 56 12.49 38.20 -8.11
N PHE A 57 11.69 37.18 -8.43
CA PHE A 57 10.38 37.33 -9.04
C PHE A 57 9.27 36.67 -8.21
N ARG A 58 8.02 36.95 -8.56
CA ARG A 58 6.84 36.30 -7.97
C ARG A 58 5.92 35.82 -9.09
N VAL A 59 5.42 34.60 -8.97
CA VAL A 59 4.45 34.01 -9.89
C VAL A 59 3.12 33.83 -9.15
N SER A 60 2.02 34.10 -9.84
CA SER A 60 0.67 33.78 -9.40
C SER A 60 0.01 32.87 -10.42
N TYR A 61 -0.69 31.85 -9.94
CA TYR A 61 -1.50 30.94 -10.74
C TYR A 61 -2.71 30.48 -9.92
N LEU A 62 -3.69 29.91 -10.60
CA LEU A 62 -4.85 29.26 -10.01
C LEU A 62 -4.66 27.75 -10.10
N VAL A 63 -5.13 27.03 -9.07
CA VAL A 63 -5.13 25.57 -9.02
C VAL A 63 -6.57 25.10 -8.86
N TYR A 64 -7.09 24.33 -9.82
CA TYR A 64 -8.36 23.63 -9.67
C TYR A 64 -8.17 22.33 -8.87
N GLY A 65 -8.90 22.18 -7.76
CA GLY A 65 -8.77 21.04 -6.86
C GLY A 65 -10.12 20.45 -6.49
N TYR A 66 -10.66 19.59 -7.33
CA TYR A 66 -11.90 18.84 -7.05
C TYR A 66 -11.77 17.39 -7.55
N GLU A 67 -10.68 16.73 -7.15
CA GLU A 67 -10.46 15.31 -7.39
C GLU A 67 -10.28 14.64 -6.02
N HIS A 68 -11.33 14.00 -5.52
CA HIS A 68 -11.42 13.51 -4.13
C HIS A 68 -10.65 12.19 -3.96
N THR A 69 -9.33 12.28 -3.87
CA THR A 69 -8.44 11.13 -3.61
C THR A 69 -7.31 11.52 -2.67
N VAL A 70 -6.67 10.52 -2.07
CA VAL A 70 -5.45 10.71 -1.26
C VAL A 70 -4.21 11.23 -2.02
N ARG A 71 -4.29 11.42 -3.36
CA ARG A 71 -3.15 11.76 -4.24
C ARG A 71 -3.34 13.07 -5.03
N THR A 72 -4.38 13.83 -4.72
CA THR A 72 -4.83 15.01 -5.49
C THR A 72 -5.38 16.08 -4.58
N ASN A 73 -5.63 17.27 -5.13
CA ASN A 73 -6.26 18.36 -4.42
C ASN A 73 -7.78 18.18 -4.30
N TYR A 74 -8.32 18.48 -3.13
CA TYR A 74 -9.76 18.52 -2.88
C TYR A 74 -10.12 19.75 -2.05
N PHE A 75 -10.79 20.72 -2.69
CA PHE A 75 -11.12 22.02 -2.12
C PHE A 75 -12.62 22.19 -2.02
N THR A 76 -13.17 22.16 -0.81
CA THR A 76 -14.60 22.42 -0.55
C THR A 76 -14.76 23.35 0.63
N SER A 77 -16.01 23.70 0.94
CA SER A 77 -16.37 24.44 2.17
C SER A 77 -16.26 23.59 3.44
N GLU A 78 -16.19 22.26 3.33
CA GLU A 78 -16.11 21.35 4.47
C GLU A 78 -14.68 21.16 4.95
N PHE A 79 -13.76 20.98 4.01
CA PHE A 79 -12.32 20.95 4.25
C PHE A 79 -11.55 21.24 2.96
N ILE A 80 -10.27 21.56 3.12
CA ILE A 80 -9.32 21.68 2.02
C ILE A 80 -8.20 20.67 2.28
N LEU A 81 -8.01 19.74 1.35
CA LEU A 81 -6.84 18.88 1.28
C LEU A 81 -5.95 19.36 0.13
N ILE A 82 -4.76 19.83 0.48
CA ILE A 82 -3.72 20.22 -0.46
C ILE A 82 -2.73 19.06 -0.58
N HIS A 83 -2.62 18.51 -1.78
CA HIS A 83 -1.55 17.61 -2.19
C HIS A 83 -0.42 18.43 -2.82
N PRO A 84 0.72 18.61 -2.15
CA PRO A 84 1.74 19.57 -2.58
C PRO A 84 2.32 19.28 -3.99
N PRO A 85 2.55 18.02 -4.42
CA PRO A 85 2.95 17.71 -5.79
C PRO A 85 1.95 18.18 -6.86
N ALA A 86 0.66 18.27 -6.52
CA ALA A 86 -0.38 18.76 -7.42
C ALA A 86 -0.62 20.29 -7.31
N THR A 87 0.20 21.00 -6.52
CA THR A 87 -0.10 22.39 -6.12
C THR A 87 1.08 23.34 -6.35
N PHE A 88 2.29 22.96 -5.97
CA PHE A 88 3.43 23.88 -5.97
C PHE A 88 4.33 23.65 -7.17
N LEU A 89 4.56 24.73 -7.93
CA LEU A 89 5.62 24.76 -8.93
C LEU A 89 6.99 24.81 -8.22
N TYR A 90 7.99 24.17 -8.81
CA TYR A 90 9.34 24.14 -8.27
C TYR A 90 10.39 24.28 -9.37
N SER A 91 11.59 24.71 -9.00
CA SER A 91 12.76 24.66 -9.89
C SER A 91 13.62 23.46 -9.52
N LYS A 92 14.02 22.66 -10.51
CA LYS A 92 14.92 21.52 -10.32
C LYS A 92 16.28 21.92 -9.73
N ASP A 93 16.72 23.15 -9.98
CA ASP A 93 17.97 23.70 -9.44
C ASP A 93 17.88 24.02 -7.93
N LEU A 94 16.68 24.04 -7.36
CA LEU A 94 16.40 24.48 -5.99
C LEU A 94 15.77 23.38 -5.13
N LEU A 95 15.93 22.11 -5.51
CA LEU A 95 15.36 20.97 -4.77
C LEU A 95 15.80 20.96 -3.30
N SER A 96 17.05 21.37 -3.00
CA SER A 96 17.59 21.41 -1.64
C SER A 96 17.30 22.71 -0.87
N SER A 97 16.54 23.65 -1.43
CA SER A 97 16.26 24.94 -0.80
C SER A 97 15.14 24.85 0.24
N GLU A 98 15.31 25.53 1.39
CA GLU A 98 14.25 25.69 2.38
C GLU A 98 13.03 26.37 1.75
N VAL A 99 11.83 25.91 2.10
CA VAL A 99 10.56 26.45 1.63
C VAL A 99 9.73 26.92 2.79
N GLU A 100 9.21 28.14 2.69
CA GLU A 100 8.16 28.65 3.59
C GLU A 100 6.81 28.59 2.90
N VAL A 101 5.84 27.94 3.55
CA VAL A 101 4.46 27.87 3.07
C VAL A 101 3.56 28.62 4.02
N SER A 102 2.73 29.49 3.46
CA SER A 102 1.68 30.18 4.20
C SER A 102 0.42 30.19 3.36
N TRP A 103 -0.73 30.25 4.01
CA TRP A 103 -2.01 30.34 3.32
C TRP A 103 -2.93 31.34 4.01
N LYS A 104 -3.88 31.81 3.21
CA LYS A 104 -5.05 32.55 3.66
C LYS A 104 -6.24 31.83 3.06
N SER A 105 -7.11 31.32 3.92
CA SER A 105 -8.36 30.67 3.50
C SER A 105 -9.48 31.70 3.54
N LEU A 106 -10.32 31.71 2.50
CA LEU A 106 -11.59 32.45 2.52
C LEU A 106 -12.63 31.75 3.42
N ALA A 107 -12.54 30.42 3.53
CA ALA A 107 -13.34 29.63 4.45
C ALA A 107 -12.73 29.68 5.86
N PRO A 108 -13.54 29.81 6.93
CA PRO A 108 -13.06 30.00 8.30
C PRO A 108 -12.64 28.68 8.96
N PHE A 109 -11.71 27.94 8.35
CA PHE A 109 -11.16 26.71 8.93
C PHE A 109 -10.35 27.04 10.19
N LYS A 110 -10.72 26.42 11.31
CA LYS A 110 -10.09 26.64 12.62
C LYS A 110 -8.75 25.92 12.76
N HIS A 111 -8.55 24.84 12.02
CA HIS A 111 -7.42 23.95 12.17
C HIS A 111 -6.64 23.79 10.86
N CYS A 112 -5.33 23.63 11.01
CA CYS A 112 -4.46 23.10 9.97
C CYS A 112 -3.66 21.93 10.53
N TYR A 113 -3.70 20.81 9.83
CA TYR A 113 -2.87 19.65 10.10
C TYR A 113 -1.94 19.39 8.92
N THR A 114 -0.66 19.23 9.23
CA THR A 114 0.39 18.90 8.25
C THR A 114 1.58 18.31 8.99
N GLY A 115 2.39 17.53 8.28
CA GLY A 115 3.69 17.06 8.76
C GLY A 115 4.74 18.17 8.90
N LEU A 116 4.54 19.33 8.27
CA LEU A 116 5.50 20.42 8.32
C LEU A 116 5.64 21.03 9.72
N LYS A 117 6.84 21.51 10.04
CA LYS A 117 7.08 22.28 11.25
C LYS A 117 6.54 23.70 11.08
N ARG A 118 5.83 24.20 12.08
CA ARG A 118 5.40 25.60 12.11
C ARG A 118 6.63 26.51 12.27
N LYS A 119 6.67 27.61 11.53
CA LYS A 119 7.71 28.63 11.68
C LYS A 119 7.58 29.30 13.04
N GLU A 120 8.70 29.45 13.75
CA GLU A 120 8.75 30.16 15.03
C GLU A 120 8.15 31.56 14.91
N ASN A 121 7.37 31.96 15.91
CA ASN A 121 6.68 33.26 15.96
C ASN A 121 5.69 33.56 14.82
N ALA A 122 5.40 32.60 13.94
CA ALA A 122 4.43 32.78 12.85
C ALA A 122 3.08 32.12 13.16
N LYS A 123 1.97 32.82 12.86
CA LYS A 123 0.61 32.28 13.07
C LYS A 123 0.19 31.29 11.97
N LEU A 124 0.50 31.55 10.71
CA LEU A 124 0.02 30.76 9.57
C LEU A 124 1.14 30.48 8.57
N THR A 125 2.33 30.14 9.09
CA THR A 125 3.50 29.81 8.24
C THR A 125 4.19 28.56 8.76
N TRP A 126 4.55 27.69 7.82
CA TRP A 126 5.25 26.43 8.02
C TRP A 126 6.52 26.40 7.20
N LYS A 127 7.47 25.57 7.60
CA LYS A 127 8.77 25.39 6.96
C LYS A 127 8.97 23.93 6.54
N ALA A 128 9.52 23.77 5.34
CA ALA A 128 10.11 22.53 4.86
C ALA A 128 11.61 22.78 4.60
N SER A 129 12.47 21.84 4.97
CA SER A 129 13.93 21.95 4.81
C SER A 129 14.37 21.88 3.35
N ASN A 130 13.53 21.30 2.49
CA ASN A 130 13.75 21.16 1.05
C ASN A 130 12.41 20.92 0.32
N ILE A 131 12.44 20.87 -1.01
CA ILE A 131 11.25 20.63 -1.86
C ILE A 131 10.69 19.23 -1.63
N ASP A 132 11.54 18.22 -1.40
CA ASP A 132 11.09 16.85 -1.16
C ASP A 132 10.25 16.76 0.13
N GLU A 133 10.63 17.45 1.21
CA GLU A 133 9.86 17.51 2.46
C GLU A 133 8.53 18.25 2.26
N LEU A 134 8.51 19.32 1.46
CA LEU A 134 7.25 19.98 1.09
C LEU A 134 6.34 19.03 0.31
N PHE A 135 6.87 18.36 -0.70
CA PHE A 135 6.14 17.42 -1.55
C PHE A 135 5.65 16.18 -0.79
N ASP A 136 6.30 15.86 0.32
CA ASP A 136 5.92 14.78 1.22
C ASP A 136 5.05 15.23 2.41
N SER A 137 4.56 16.47 2.43
CA SER A 137 3.78 16.97 3.57
C SER A 137 2.44 17.56 3.14
N PRO A 138 1.40 16.73 2.93
CA PRO A 138 0.04 17.20 2.72
C PRO A 138 -0.42 18.20 3.79
N ILE A 139 -1.34 19.08 3.39
CA ILE A 139 -1.90 20.12 4.25
C ILE A 139 -3.41 19.97 4.26
N LEU A 140 -3.97 19.71 5.44
CA LEU A 140 -5.40 19.65 5.68
C LEU A 140 -5.87 20.91 6.44
N LEU A 141 -6.77 21.68 5.85
CA LEU A 141 -7.52 22.73 6.53
C LEU A 141 -8.93 22.24 6.82
N THR A 142 -9.35 22.28 8.08
CA THR A 142 -10.65 21.71 8.49
C THR A 142 -11.16 22.38 9.77
N ASN A 143 -12.44 22.14 10.07
CA ASN A 143 -13.04 22.43 11.38
C ASN A 143 -13.08 21.21 12.31
N GLU A 144 -12.73 20.02 11.80
CA GLU A 144 -12.59 18.82 12.62
C GLU A 144 -11.38 18.93 13.56
N LYS A 145 -11.59 18.54 14.81
CA LYS A 145 -10.55 18.51 15.82
C LYS A 145 -9.93 17.12 15.89
N GLU A 146 -8.62 17.07 16.10
CA GLU A 146 -7.88 15.84 16.24
C GLU A 146 -8.22 15.08 17.54
N ILE A 147 -8.09 13.76 17.48
CA ILE A 147 -7.96 12.89 18.65
C ILE A 147 -6.49 12.59 18.83
N ARG A 148 -5.96 12.90 20.01
CA ARG A 148 -4.56 12.67 20.34
C ARG A 148 -4.39 11.34 21.07
N PHE A 149 -3.33 10.62 20.72
CA PHE A 149 -2.84 9.47 21.47
C PHE A 149 -1.32 9.41 21.37
N GLU A 150 -0.70 8.56 22.19
CA GLU A 150 0.76 8.40 22.23
C GLU A 150 1.11 6.93 22.09
N ALA A 151 2.28 6.67 21.53
CA ALA A 151 2.94 5.37 21.55
C ALA A 151 4.45 5.57 21.63
N GLN A 152 5.08 4.98 22.65
CA GLN A 152 6.49 5.20 22.96
C GLN A 152 6.82 6.71 23.08
N SER A 153 7.80 7.23 22.31
CA SER A 153 8.19 8.64 22.31
C SER A 153 7.51 9.48 21.22
N CYS A 154 6.54 8.92 20.50
CA CYS A 154 5.87 9.59 19.39
C CYS A 154 4.44 9.98 19.80
N ARG A 155 4.11 11.27 19.60
CA ARG A 155 2.73 11.75 19.68
C ARG A 155 2.04 11.54 18.34
N PHE A 156 0.78 11.12 18.39
CA PHE A 156 -0.08 10.95 17.22
C PHE A 156 -1.29 11.86 17.29
N ASP A 157 -1.62 12.48 16.16
CA ASP A 157 -2.90 13.14 15.95
C ASP A 157 -3.69 12.33 14.91
N LEU A 158 -4.94 11.97 15.23
CA LEU A 158 -5.90 11.38 14.30
C LEU A 158 -7.00 12.39 13.99
N VAL A 159 -7.06 12.86 12.76
CA VAL A 159 -8.12 13.74 12.26
C VAL A 159 -9.06 12.91 11.42
N VAL A 160 -10.32 12.80 11.85
CA VAL A 160 -11.35 12.05 11.13
C VAL A 160 -12.30 13.02 10.44
N LEU A 161 -12.30 13.01 9.11
CA LEU A 161 -13.27 13.70 8.26
C LEU A 161 -14.46 12.77 7.97
N GLY A 162 -15.63 13.35 7.71
CA GLY A 162 -16.87 12.59 7.55
C GLY A 162 -17.55 12.22 8.88
N HIS A 163 -18.72 11.58 8.78
CA HIS A 163 -19.62 11.37 9.91
C HIS A 163 -19.49 9.97 10.52
N ILE A 164 -18.75 9.88 11.62
CA ILE A 164 -18.78 8.73 12.55
C ILE A 164 -18.86 9.23 14.00
N SER A 165 -19.38 8.39 14.91
CA SER A 165 -19.60 8.75 16.31
C SER A 165 -18.30 8.98 17.07
N GLY A 166 -18.36 9.77 18.15
CA GLY A 166 -17.18 9.99 19.00
C GLY A 166 -16.64 8.71 19.66
N ALA A 167 -17.49 7.71 19.90
CA ALA A 167 -17.06 6.41 20.43
C ALA A 167 -16.25 5.62 19.40
N GLU A 168 -16.68 5.61 18.14
CA GLU A 168 -15.98 5.01 17.01
C GLU A 168 -14.62 5.66 16.76
N LYS A 169 -14.56 7.00 16.75
CA LYS A 169 -13.28 7.73 16.62
C LYS A 169 -12.29 7.36 17.74
N ARG A 170 -12.77 7.26 19.00
CA ARG A 170 -11.94 6.81 20.14
C ARG A 170 -11.50 5.35 20.04
N LYS A 171 -12.35 4.48 19.50
CA LYS A 171 -11.99 3.07 19.28
C LYS A 171 -10.82 2.96 18.30
N ILE A 172 -10.88 3.66 17.17
CA ILE A 172 -9.78 3.72 16.19
C ILE A 172 -8.50 4.19 16.88
N ALA A 173 -8.52 5.32 17.59
CA ALA A 173 -7.34 5.83 18.29
C ALA A 173 -6.76 4.85 19.31
N GLY A 174 -7.62 4.15 20.06
CA GLY A 174 -7.20 3.16 21.06
C GLY A 174 -6.52 1.93 20.43
N ASP A 175 -7.06 1.42 19.32
CA ASP A 175 -6.47 0.28 18.62
C ASP A 175 -5.21 0.68 17.83
N LEU A 176 -5.17 1.89 17.25
CA LEU A 176 -3.95 2.45 16.67
C LEU A 176 -2.84 2.59 17.71
N SER A 177 -3.11 3.13 18.90
CA SER A 177 -2.08 3.26 19.94
C SER A 177 -1.38 1.93 20.23
N LYS A 178 -2.13 0.81 20.29
CA LYS A 178 -1.56 -0.54 20.46
C LYS A 178 -0.71 -0.97 19.27
N VAL A 179 -1.20 -0.78 18.04
CA VAL A 179 -0.49 -1.17 16.82
C VAL A 179 0.78 -0.35 16.65
N MET A 180 0.71 0.97 16.82
CA MET A 180 1.86 1.88 16.70
C MET A 180 2.93 1.53 17.73
N ASP A 181 2.52 1.28 18.99
CA ASP A 181 3.43 0.83 20.04
C ASP A 181 4.13 -0.48 19.66
N MET A 182 3.40 -1.43 19.09
CA MET A 182 3.96 -2.69 18.60
C MET A 182 4.98 -2.48 17.49
N GLN A 183 4.62 -1.72 16.45
CA GLN A 183 5.49 -1.44 15.31
C GLN A 183 6.79 -0.75 15.76
N ILE A 184 6.68 0.30 16.58
CA ILE A 184 7.84 1.05 17.10
C ILE A 184 8.77 0.12 17.90
N ARG A 185 8.23 -0.70 18.81
CA ARG A 185 9.04 -1.65 19.60
C ARG A 185 9.72 -2.68 18.72
N CYS A 186 9.00 -3.24 17.73
CA CYS A 186 9.54 -4.23 16.80
C CYS A 186 10.68 -3.68 15.94
N MET A 187 10.56 -2.44 15.49
CA MET A 187 11.60 -1.75 14.71
C MET A 187 12.76 -1.20 15.58
N GLY A 188 12.62 -1.25 16.91
CA GLY A 188 13.65 -0.81 17.85
C GLY A 188 13.64 0.69 18.16
N GLY A 189 12.55 1.39 17.82
CA GLY A 189 12.36 2.82 18.04
C GLY A 189 11.86 3.55 16.78
N THR A 190 11.51 4.83 16.97
CA THR A 190 11.16 5.76 15.89
C THR A 190 11.89 7.08 16.10
N GLU A 191 12.23 7.75 15.00
CA GLU A 191 12.81 9.10 15.01
C GLU A 191 11.74 10.19 15.06
N ASN A 192 10.48 9.85 14.77
CA ASN A 192 9.41 10.82 14.80
C ASN A 192 8.98 11.08 16.24
N SER A 193 8.99 12.36 16.62
CA SER A 193 8.31 12.83 17.83
C SER A 193 6.82 13.10 17.58
N TYR A 194 6.41 13.15 16.31
CA TYR A 194 5.06 13.48 15.86
C TYR A 194 4.68 12.69 14.61
N TYR A 195 3.43 12.21 14.54
CA TYR A 195 2.84 11.64 13.33
C TYR A 195 1.36 12.02 13.20
N LEU A 196 0.91 12.32 11.98
CA LEU A 196 -0.47 12.69 11.68
C LEU A 196 -1.18 11.61 10.85
N PHE A 197 -2.31 11.11 11.32
CA PHE A 197 -3.27 10.37 10.50
C PHE A 197 -4.42 11.30 10.10
N VAL A 198 -4.61 11.49 8.80
CA VAL A 198 -5.88 12.00 8.25
C VAL A 198 -6.66 10.80 7.76
N LEU A 199 -7.85 10.59 8.32
CA LEU A 199 -8.78 9.54 7.92
C LEU A 199 -10.07 10.19 7.41
N ASP A 200 -10.31 10.05 6.12
CA ASP A 200 -11.49 10.54 5.45
C ASP A 200 -12.52 9.42 5.27
N MET A 201 -13.59 9.48 6.06
CA MET A 201 -14.69 8.52 6.04
C MET A 201 -15.68 8.90 4.94
N THR A 202 -15.42 8.46 3.71
CA THR A 202 -16.21 8.80 2.51
C THR A 202 -16.68 7.56 1.76
N GLU A 203 -17.93 7.57 1.31
CA GLU A 203 -18.58 6.45 0.61
C GLU A 203 -17.80 5.97 -0.63
N ASN A 204 -17.74 4.65 -0.83
CA ASN A 204 -17.13 3.98 -2.00
C ASN A 204 -15.65 4.30 -2.25
N LEU A 205 -14.94 4.90 -1.30
CA LEU A 205 -13.51 5.17 -1.40
C LEU A 205 -12.71 4.31 -0.42
N TYR A 206 -11.58 3.81 -0.89
CA TYR A 206 -10.61 3.05 -0.11
C TYR A 206 -9.19 3.35 -0.62
N GLY A 207 -8.27 3.62 0.29
CA GLY A 207 -6.84 3.71 0.00
C GLY A 207 -6.11 4.67 0.92
N GLY A 208 -4.79 4.55 0.94
CA GLY A 208 -3.90 5.43 1.68
C GLY A 208 -2.78 5.99 0.80
N LEU A 209 -2.10 6.99 1.33
CA LEU A 209 -0.83 7.47 0.83
C LEU A 209 0.08 7.81 2.01
N GLU A 210 1.27 7.24 1.96
CA GLU A 210 2.28 7.29 3.00
C GLU A 210 3.20 8.50 2.87
N HIS A 211 3.55 9.10 4.00
CA HIS A 211 4.49 10.21 4.09
C HIS A 211 5.46 10.04 5.26
N LEU A 212 6.52 10.85 5.32
CA LEU A 212 7.58 10.75 6.34
C LEU A 212 7.05 10.79 7.78
N ASN A 213 6.04 11.63 8.02
CA ASN A 213 5.42 11.85 9.33
C ASN A 213 3.91 12.09 9.27
N CYS A 214 3.25 11.66 8.19
CA CYS A 214 1.80 11.59 8.14
C CYS A 214 1.31 10.53 7.15
N SER A 215 0.00 10.33 7.11
CA SER A 215 -0.66 9.59 6.03
C SER A 215 -2.04 10.17 5.78
N ILE A 216 -2.48 10.13 4.52
CA ILE A 216 -3.83 10.48 4.11
C ILE A 216 -4.55 9.20 3.73
N ASN A 217 -5.69 8.95 4.35
CA ASN A 217 -6.40 7.68 4.27
C ASN A 217 -7.87 7.94 3.92
N GLN A 218 -8.45 7.07 3.11
CA GLN A 218 -9.86 7.06 2.75
C GLN A 218 -10.45 5.69 3.02
N PHE A 219 -11.64 5.67 3.62
CA PHE A 219 -12.36 4.43 3.91
C PHE A 219 -13.88 4.64 3.91
N ASP A 220 -14.63 3.69 3.38
CA ASP A 220 -16.10 3.74 3.36
C ASP A 220 -16.69 3.61 4.78
N PRO A 221 -17.46 4.60 5.29
CA PRO A 221 -18.08 4.51 6.60
C PRO A 221 -19.14 3.41 6.71
N ILE A 222 -19.75 2.99 5.61
CA ILE A 222 -20.86 2.04 5.60
C ILE A 222 -20.34 0.65 6.03
N GLY A 223 -20.75 0.23 7.22
CA GLY A 223 -20.32 -1.04 7.79
C GLY A 223 -18.85 -1.06 8.22
N ALA A 224 -18.16 0.08 8.30
CA ALA A 224 -16.75 0.17 8.70
C ALA A 224 -16.47 -0.45 10.07
N PHE A 225 -17.46 -0.46 10.96
CA PHE A 225 -17.34 -1.02 12.32
C PHE A 225 -17.89 -2.46 12.42
N SER A 226 -18.21 -3.10 11.29
CA SER A 226 -18.45 -4.54 11.25
C SER A 226 -17.12 -5.29 11.37
N GLY A 227 -17.12 -6.47 12.03
CA GLY A 227 -15.89 -7.11 12.50
C GLY A 227 -14.77 -7.29 11.46
N GLU A 228 -15.08 -7.61 10.19
CA GLU A 228 -14.08 -7.70 9.12
C GLU A 228 -13.66 -6.34 8.55
N ASN A 229 -14.62 -5.46 8.23
CA ASN A 229 -14.33 -4.14 7.68
C ASN A 229 -13.52 -3.29 8.67
N TYR A 230 -13.79 -3.42 9.97
CA TYR A 230 -13.04 -2.72 11.00
C TYR A 230 -11.57 -3.15 11.03
N ARG A 231 -11.32 -4.46 10.89
CA ARG A 231 -9.94 -4.97 10.79
C ARG A 231 -9.27 -4.46 9.53
N THR A 232 -9.99 -4.39 8.41
CA THR A 232 -9.49 -3.82 7.14
C THR A 232 -9.13 -2.33 7.29
N LEU A 233 -9.93 -1.55 8.03
CA LEU A 233 -9.64 -0.15 8.34
C LEU A 233 -8.36 -0.02 9.18
N ILE A 234 -8.22 -0.80 10.25
CA ILE A 234 -7.02 -0.73 11.10
C ILE A 234 -5.79 -1.29 10.38
N GLU A 235 -5.96 -2.27 9.50
CA GLU A 235 -4.91 -2.81 8.61
C GLU A 235 -4.41 -1.73 7.65
N LEU A 236 -5.30 -0.96 7.01
CA LEU A 236 -4.92 0.18 6.17
C LEU A 236 -4.06 1.19 6.96
N LEU A 237 -4.50 1.59 8.15
CA LEU A 237 -3.75 2.55 8.96
C LEU A 237 -2.43 1.98 9.49
N SER A 238 -2.38 0.66 9.74
CA SER A 238 -1.16 -0.08 10.08
C SER A 238 -0.18 -0.10 8.91
N HIS A 239 -0.67 -0.29 7.69
CA HIS A 239 0.07 -0.26 6.43
C HIS A 239 0.75 1.09 6.22
N GLU A 240 -0.04 2.17 6.23
CA GLU A 240 0.48 3.52 5.98
C GLU A 240 1.48 3.96 7.06
N TYR A 241 1.32 3.51 8.31
CA TYR A 241 2.33 3.81 9.32
C TYR A 241 3.59 2.96 9.17
N PHE A 242 3.49 1.68 8.81
CA PHE A 242 4.71 0.87 8.66
C PHE A 242 5.60 1.42 7.54
N HIS A 243 4.99 2.08 6.56
CA HIS A 243 5.71 2.81 5.53
C HIS A 243 6.65 3.92 6.06
N HIS A 244 6.38 4.45 7.26
CA HIS A 244 7.29 5.34 7.98
C HIS A 244 8.73 4.80 7.99
N TRP A 245 8.90 3.48 8.18
CA TRP A 245 10.17 2.82 7.97
C TRP A 245 10.30 2.35 6.52
N ASN A 246 9.38 1.52 6.03
CA ASN A 246 9.52 0.86 4.73
C ASN A 246 9.00 1.71 3.57
N VAL A 247 9.88 2.11 2.65
CA VAL A 247 9.72 3.08 1.56
C VAL A 247 10.02 4.54 1.90
N LYS A 248 9.66 5.05 3.09
CA LYS A 248 10.08 6.42 3.47
C LYS A 248 11.53 6.50 3.91
N ARG A 249 12.08 5.43 4.49
CA ARG A 249 13.48 5.36 4.97
C ARG A 249 14.23 4.18 4.36
N ILE A 250 13.69 2.97 4.53
CA ILE A 250 14.16 1.74 3.91
C ILE A 250 13.58 1.67 2.51
N ARG A 251 14.33 2.10 1.49
CA ARG A 251 13.81 2.16 0.12
C ARG A 251 14.79 1.65 -0.93
N PRO A 252 14.31 1.09 -2.05
CA PRO A 252 15.12 0.87 -3.23
C PRO A 252 15.82 2.17 -3.66
N ILE A 253 17.07 2.07 -4.13
CA ILE A 253 17.87 3.24 -4.53
C ILE A 253 17.22 4.08 -5.63
N ALA A 254 16.40 3.45 -6.49
CA ALA A 254 15.65 4.14 -7.54
C ALA A 254 14.52 5.04 -7.00
N LEU A 255 14.09 4.85 -5.76
CA LEU A 255 13.02 5.63 -5.10
C LEU A 255 13.60 6.75 -4.22
N GLY A 256 14.75 7.32 -4.59
CA GLY A 256 15.31 8.47 -3.89
C GLY A 256 16.78 8.74 -4.19
N PRO A 257 17.16 9.95 -4.66
CA PRO A 257 16.29 11.14 -4.88
C PRO A 257 15.26 10.92 -6.01
N PHE A 258 14.13 11.64 -5.93
CA PHE A 258 13.04 11.50 -6.90
C PHE A 258 13.24 12.40 -8.12
N ASP A 259 12.95 11.89 -9.32
CA ASP A 259 12.74 12.72 -10.51
C ASP A 259 11.24 12.94 -10.65
N TYR A 260 10.75 14.12 -10.25
CA TYR A 260 9.32 14.42 -10.28
C TYR A 260 8.73 14.57 -11.69
N GLN A 261 9.53 14.54 -12.76
CA GLN A 261 9.05 14.68 -14.14
C GLN A 261 9.01 13.34 -14.89
N LYS A 262 9.63 12.29 -14.35
CA LYS A 262 9.73 11.00 -15.04
C LYS A 262 9.40 9.82 -14.11
N PRO A 263 8.94 8.69 -14.67
CA PRO A 263 8.80 7.46 -13.90
C PRO A 263 10.11 7.02 -13.24
N ASN A 264 10.13 6.93 -11.91
CA ASN A 264 11.21 6.28 -11.17
C ASN A 264 11.01 4.75 -11.22
N LEU A 265 11.70 4.10 -12.15
CA LEU A 265 11.55 2.66 -12.39
C LEU A 265 12.33 1.82 -11.38
N THR A 266 11.67 0.83 -10.78
CA THR A 266 12.25 -0.07 -9.77
C THR A 266 11.66 -1.47 -9.92
N LYS A 267 12.46 -2.50 -9.67
CA LYS A 267 12.02 -3.92 -9.66
C LYS A 267 11.67 -4.39 -8.25
N GLU A 268 11.80 -3.51 -7.27
CA GLU A 268 11.82 -3.86 -5.85
C GLU A 268 10.58 -3.35 -5.08
N LEU A 269 9.46 -3.04 -5.76
CA LEU A 269 8.21 -2.69 -5.05
C LEU A 269 7.68 -3.85 -4.20
N TRP A 270 7.96 -5.10 -4.55
CA TRP A 270 7.66 -6.23 -3.67
C TRP A 270 8.36 -6.14 -2.29
N ILE A 271 9.44 -5.37 -2.16
CA ILE A 271 10.08 -5.06 -0.87
C ILE A 271 9.34 -3.91 -0.19
N ALA A 272 9.12 -2.79 -0.89
CA ALA A 272 8.49 -1.60 -0.32
C ALA A 272 7.02 -1.83 0.08
N GLU A 273 6.29 -2.60 -0.72
CA GLU A 273 4.84 -2.77 -0.67
C GLU A 273 4.49 -4.18 -0.20
N GLY A 274 5.15 -5.20 -0.76
CA GLY A 274 4.89 -6.59 -0.39
C GLY A 274 5.25 -6.93 1.05
N ILE A 275 6.40 -6.46 1.55
CA ILE A 275 6.77 -6.64 2.98
C ILE A 275 5.81 -5.86 3.87
N THR A 276 5.40 -4.66 3.46
CA THR A 276 4.42 -3.84 4.20
C THR A 276 3.07 -4.54 4.27
N SER A 277 2.58 -5.11 3.16
CA SER A 277 1.35 -5.93 3.08
C SER A 277 1.39 -7.25 3.83
N PHE A 278 2.58 -7.72 4.23
CA PHE A 278 2.67 -8.82 5.19
C PHE A 278 2.56 -8.28 6.62
N PHE A 279 3.28 -7.21 6.91
CA PHE A 279 3.38 -6.66 8.26
C PHE A 279 2.11 -5.95 8.73
N ASP A 280 1.38 -5.27 7.85
CA ASP A 280 0.17 -4.53 8.19
C ASP A 280 -0.82 -5.41 8.98
N ALA A 281 -1.18 -6.57 8.45
CA ALA A 281 -2.05 -7.57 9.06
C ALA A 281 -1.33 -8.36 10.18
N TYR A 282 -0.04 -8.63 10.03
CA TYR A 282 0.73 -9.36 11.05
C TYR A 282 0.81 -8.57 12.37
N PHE A 283 0.95 -7.25 12.33
CA PHE A 283 0.91 -6.43 13.54
C PHE A 283 -0.45 -6.44 14.22
N LEU A 284 -1.55 -6.50 13.46
CA LEU A 284 -2.88 -6.65 14.03
C LEU A 284 -3.04 -8.01 14.75
N LEU A 285 -2.42 -9.08 14.24
CA LEU A 285 -2.34 -10.37 14.94
C LEU A 285 -1.55 -10.25 16.25
N LEU A 286 -0.39 -9.59 16.21
CA LEU A 286 0.43 -9.38 17.42
C LEU A 286 -0.28 -8.51 18.47
N CYS A 287 -1.24 -7.68 18.07
CA CYS A 287 -2.03 -6.82 18.94
C CYS A 287 -3.39 -7.42 19.36
N ASP A 288 -3.63 -8.71 19.07
CA ASP A 288 -4.90 -9.41 19.33
C ASP A 288 -6.14 -8.74 18.66
N ILE A 289 -5.91 -7.93 17.62
CA ILE A 289 -6.97 -7.34 16.78
C ILE A 289 -7.44 -8.38 15.75
N TYR A 290 -6.50 -9.15 15.22
CA TYR A 290 -6.77 -10.45 14.62
C TYR A 290 -6.56 -11.53 15.69
N ASN A 291 -7.52 -12.45 15.83
CA ASN A 291 -7.19 -13.76 16.39
C ASN A 291 -6.51 -14.65 15.33
N PRO A 292 -5.86 -15.77 15.71
CA PRO A 292 -5.15 -16.63 14.77
C PRO A 292 -6.01 -17.10 13.58
N GLN A 293 -7.20 -17.63 13.83
CA GLN A 293 -8.07 -18.12 12.74
C GLN A 293 -8.48 -17.01 11.78
N GLN A 294 -8.79 -15.83 12.33
CA GLN A 294 -9.12 -14.66 11.54
C GLN A 294 -7.95 -14.19 10.66
N TYR A 295 -6.72 -14.25 11.16
CA TYR A 295 -5.52 -13.96 10.37
C TYR A 295 -5.29 -15.02 9.28
N LEU A 296 -5.48 -16.31 9.59
CA LEU A 296 -5.40 -17.39 8.59
C LEU A 296 -6.45 -17.22 7.48
N ASN A 297 -7.65 -16.76 7.82
CA ASN A 297 -8.68 -16.45 6.84
C ASN A 297 -8.27 -15.28 5.93
N LYS A 298 -7.52 -14.28 6.44
CA LYS A 298 -6.94 -13.21 5.62
C LYS A 298 -5.86 -13.74 4.69
N LEU A 299 -4.90 -14.52 5.21
CA LEU A 299 -3.87 -15.15 4.38
C LEU A 299 -4.48 -16.03 3.29
N TRP A 300 -5.54 -16.76 3.62
CA TRP A 300 -6.25 -17.58 2.65
C TRP A 300 -6.89 -16.76 1.53
N LYS A 301 -7.45 -15.57 1.82
CA LYS A 301 -7.96 -14.66 0.79
C LYS A 301 -6.85 -14.22 -0.18
N ASP A 302 -5.68 -13.88 0.35
CA ASP A 302 -4.53 -13.46 -0.46
C ASP A 302 -4.00 -14.60 -1.35
N ILE A 303 -3.87 -15.81 -0.80
CA ILE A 303 -3.48 -17.01 -1.56
C ILE A 303 -4.50 -17.26 -2.68
N ARG A 304 -5.80 -17.18 -2.35
CA ARG A 304 -6.88 -17.43 -3.30
C ARG A 304 -6.92 -16.39 -4.41
N GLU A 305 -6.62 -15.11 -4.14
CA GLU A 305 -6.53 -14.08 -5.16
C GLU A 305 -5.52 -14.47 -6.26
N LEU A 306 -4.36 -14.98 -5.86
CA LEU A 306 -3.32 -15.44 -6.80
C LEU A 306 -3.77 -16.67 -7.58
N GLU A 307 -4.35 -17.66 -6.88
CA GLU A 307 -4.79 -18.93 -7.49
C GLU A 307 -6.03 -18.82 -8.38
N GLU A 308 -6.85 -17.77 -8.24
CA GLU A 308 -8.01 -17.54 -9.11
C GLU A 308 -7.63 -17.04 -10.50
N SER A 309 -6.35 -16.76 -10.74
CA SER A 309 -5.81 -16.33 -12.03
C SER A 309 -4.62 -17.18 -12.46
N GLU A 310 -4.28 -17.10 -13.74
CA GLU A 310 -3.02 -17.65 -14.27
C GLU A 310 -1.86 -16.65 -14.16
N GLY A 311 -2.06 -15.50 -13.52
CA GLY A 311 -1.11 -14.37 -13.55
C GLY A 311 0.30 -14.75 -13.12
N GLU A 312 0.43 -15.65 -12.14
CA GLU A 312 1.73 -16.14 -11.66
C GLU A 312 2.53 -16.94 -12.70
N SER A 313 1.87 -17.44 -13.75
CA SER A 313 2.49 -18.13 -14.89
C SER A 313 2.93 -17.16 -16.01
N TRP A 314 2.54 -15.87 -15.93
CA TRP A 314 2.82 -14.86 -16.95
C TRP A 314 3.77 -13.76 -16.48
N MET A 315 3.69 -13.36 -15.21
CA MET A 315 4.36 -12.17 -14.70
C MET A 315 5.12 -12.48 -13.41
N SER A 316 6.40 -12.06 -13.36
CA SER A 316 7.22 -12.12 -12.15
C SER A 316 6.95 -10.96 -11.19
N LEU A 317 7.39 -11.06 -9.95
CA LEU A 317 7.29 -9.97 -8.97
C LEU A 317 8.07 -8.72 -9.41
N GLU A 318 9.26 -8.92 -9.98
CA GLU A 318 10.06 -7.82 -10.52
C GLU A 318 9.39 -7.15 -11.72
N GLU A 319 8.79 -7.92 -12.62
CA GLU A 319 8.06 -7.35 -13.75
C GLU A 319 6.84 -6.56 -13.27
N SER A 320 6.07 -7.10 -12.32
CA SER A 320 4.93 -6.40 -11.73
C SER A 320 5.36 -5.07 -11.09
N SER A 321 6.48 -5.06 -10.36
CA SER A 321 7.06 -3.85 -9.76
C SER A 321 7.48 -2.84 -10.84
N PHE A 322 8.25 -3.30 -11.83
CA PHE A 322 8.82 -2.45 -12.89
C PHE A 322 7.74 -1.82 -13.77
N THR A 323 6.70 -2.61 -14.08
CA THR A 323 5.59 -2.19 -14.94
C THR A 323 4.42 -1.59 -14.15
N ALA A 324 4.59 -1.27 -12.87
CA ALA A 324 3.54 -0.69 -12.04
C ALA A 324 2.89 0.55 -12.70
N TRP A 325 3.73 1.39 -13.30
CA TRP A 325 3.39 2.61 -14.05
C TRP A 325 2.38 2.42 -15.17
N THR A 326 2.37 1.25 -15.82
CA THR A 326 1.56 1.00 -17.01
C THR A 326 0.55 -0.13 -16.82
N LYS A 327 0.92 -1.22 -16.13
CA LYS A 327 0.07 -2.39 -15.91
C LYS A 327 -0.69 -2.27 -14.60
N TYR A 328 -0.01 -2.26 -13.44
CA TYR A 328 -0.68 -2.38 -12.14
C TYR A 328 -1.61 -1.19 -11.81
N TYR A 329 -1.16 0.05 -12.02
CA TYR A 329 -1.99 1.25 -11.72
C TYR A 329 -3.10 1.48 -12.74
N ASN A 330 -3.02 0.88 -13.93
CA ASN A 330 -4.08 0.95 -14.94
C ASN A 330 -4.90 -0.34 -15.02
N ARG A 331 -4.70 -1.30 -14.11
CA ARG A 331 -5.47 -2.56 -14.07
C ARG A 331 -7.00 -2.39 -14.08
N PRO A 332 -7.62 -1.34 -13.50
CA PRO A 332 -9.08 -1.17 -13.62
C PRO A 332 -9.53 -0.89 -15.06
N LEU A 333 -8.62 -0.43 -15.93
CA LEU A 333 -8.82 -0.17 -17.36
C LEU A 333 -8.30 -1.30 -18.24
N ASP A 334 -7.56 -2.27 -17.69
CA ASP A 334 -7.03 -3.43 -18.41
C ASP A 334 -7.88 -4.68 -18.08
N PRO A 335 -8.83 -5.05 -18.96
CA PRO A 335 -9.70 -6.21 -18.73
C PRO A 335 -8.94 -7.54 -18.69
N ASN A 336 -7.70 -7.60 -19.20
CA ASN A 336 -6.89 -8.81 -19.23
C ASN A 336 -5.89 -8.91 -18.07
N PHE A 337 -5.72 -7.85 -17.27
CA PHE A 337 -4.79 -7.86 -16.13
C PHE A 337 -5.05 -9.03 -15.19
N GLY A 338 -6.32 -9.38 -14.95
CA GLY A 338 -6.70 -10.50 -14.09
C GLY A 338 -6.34 -11.89 -14.65
N ASN A 339 -5.79 -12.00 -15.86
CA ASN A 339 -5.29 -13.25 -16.45
C ASN A 339 -3.76 -13.31 -16.50
N THR A 340 -3.12 -12.17 -16.76
CA THR A 340 -1.68 -12.09 -17.08
C THR A 340 -0.87 -11.29 -16.07
N GLY A 341 -1.53 -10.60 -15.14
CA GLY A 341 -0.91 -9.75 -14.14
C GLY A 341 -0.97 -10.36 -12.75
N ILE A 342 -0.07 -9.88 -11.89
CA ILE A 342 -0.08 -10.17 -10.45
C ILE A 342 0.02 -8.87 -9.66
N SER A 343 -0.49 -8.90 -8.43
CA SER A 343 -0.25 -7.83 -7.46
C SER A 343 1.11 -8.01 -6.80
N TYR A 344 2.00 -7.03 -6.93
CA TYR A 344 3.26 -7.00 -6.16
C TYR A 344 3.02 -6.75 -4.66
N TYR A 345 1.82 -6.30 -4.25
CA TYR A 345 1.37 -6.30 -2.86
C TYR A 345 1.05 -7.73 -2.42
N THR A 346 0.08 -8.39 -3.06
CA THR A 346 -0.43 -9.70 -2.63
C THR A 346 0.63 -10.80 -2.75
N LYS A 347 1.26 -10.95 -3.93
CA LYS A 347 2.33 -11.95 -4.10
C LYS A 347 3.58 -11.58 -3.29
N GLY A 348 3.85 -10.29 -3.12
CA GLY A 348 4.94 -9.80 -2.27
C GLY A 348 4.71 -10.12 -0.79
N ALA A 349 3.47 -10.04 -0.30
CA ALA A 349 3.09 -10.42 1.06
C ALA A 349 3.23 -11.93 1.28
N ILE A 350 2.82 -12.75 0.31
CA ILE A 350 3.02 -14.22 0.36
C ILE A 350 4.51 -14.59 0.34
N LEU A 351 5.32 -13.89 -0.46
CA LEU A 351 6.77 -14.05 -0.44
C LEU A 351 7.36 -13.66 0.94
N SER A 352 6.89 -12.55 1.50
CA SER A 352 7.35 -12.03 2.81
C SER A 352 6.96 -12.95 3.96
N LEU A 353 5.75 -13.52 3.93
CA LEU A 353 5.34 -14.60 4.83
C LEU A 353 6.27 -15.81 4.68
N SER A 354 6.61 -16.18 3.45
CA SER A 354 7.54 -17.30 3.21
C SER A 354 8.94 -17.01 3.75
N PHE A 355 9.46 -15.77 3.61
CA PHE A 355 10.70 -15.34 4.24
C PHE A 355 10.61 -15.46 5.76
N GLN A 356 9.55 -14.92 6.36
CA GLN A 356 9.32 -14.96 7.80
C GLN A 356 9.35 -16.39 8.32
N LEU A 357 8.58 -17.30 7.72
CA LEU A 357 8.48 -18.69 8.17
C LEU A 357 9.76 -19.49 7.92
N PHE A 358 10.45 -19.23 6.80
CA PHE A 358 11.73 -19.85 6.49
C PHE A 358 12.80 -19.42 7.51
N VAL A 359 12.98 -18.11 7.72
CA VAL A 359 13.92 -17.57 8.72
C VAL A 359 13.60 -18.11 10.11
N LEU A 360 12.32 -18.16 10.48
CA LEU A 360 11.90 -18.67 11.77
C LEU A 360 12.33 -20.12 11.98
N ALA A 361 12.13 -20.98 10.99
CA ALA A 361 12.54 -22.38 11.06
C ALA A 361 14.07 -22.55 11.07
N GLU A 362 14.78 -21.91 10.14
CA GLU A 362 16.24 -22.05 10.00
C GLU A 362 17.00 -21.52 11.24
N THR A 363 16.40 -20.55 11.94
CA THR A 363 17.00 -19.97 13.15
C THR A 363 16.40 -20.50 14.45
N LYS A 364 15.56 -21.55 14.38
CA LYS A 364 14.87 -22.16 15.54
C LYS A 364 14.13 -21.12 16.40
N GLY A 365 13.41 -20.22 15.75
CA GLY A 365 12.59 -19.17 16.38
C GLY A 365 13.37 -17.94 16.86
N LYS A 366 14.68 -17.85 16.62
CA LYS A 366 15.53 -16.77 17.18
C LYS A 366 15.52 -15.49 16.36
N LYS A 367 15.22 -15.58 15.06
CA LYS A 367 15.25 -14.46 14.11
C LYS A 367 13.99 -14.41 13.28
N SER A 368 13.73 -13.25 12.69
CA SER A 368 12.55 -13.00 11.84
C SER A 368 12.85 -12.00 10.73
N LEU A 369 11.87 -11.75 9.87
CA LEU A 369 11.93 -10.71 8.85
C LEU A 369 12.15 -9.31 9.47
N LEU A 370 11.72 -9.07 10.72
CA LEU A 370 12.00 -7.82 11.43
C LEU A 370 13.51 -7.61 11.69
N ASP A 371 14.28 -8.68 11.89
CA ASP A 371 15.75 -8.54 12.00
C ASP A 371 16.35 -7.99 10.70
N ILE A 372 15.84 -8.43 9.54
CA ILE A 372 16.26 -7.94 8.22
C ILE A 372 15.88 -6.47 8.06
N MET A 373 14.64 -6.11 8.41
CA MET A 373 14.17 -4.72 8.32
C MET A 373 14.99 -3.78 9.20
N ARG A 374 15.34 -4.19 10.42
CA ARG A 374 16.22 -3.40 11.32
C ARG A 374 17.64 -3.27 10.77
N GLU A 375 18.18 -4.31 10.17
CA GLU A 375 19.51 -4.26 9.54
C GLU A 375 19.53 -3.32 8.33
N LEU A 376 18.47 -3.33 7.52
CA LEU A 376 18.31 -2.39 6.41
C LEU A 376 18.21 -0.95 6.91
N TYR A 377 17.37 -0.73 7.92
CA TYR A 377 17.20 0.58 8.56
C TYR A 377 18.52 1.14 9.06
N LYS A 378 19.26 0.34 9.84
CA LYS A 378 20.54 0.73 10.41
C LYS A 378 21.58 1.02 9.33
N ASN A 379 21.84 0.06 8.44
CA ASN A 379 22.98 0.17 7.52
C ASN A 379 22.73 1.17 6.40
N TYR A 380 21.53 1.21 5.82
CA TYR A 380 21.28 2.02 4.63
C TYR A 380 20.74 3.40 4.95
N TYR A 381 19.78 3.48 5.86
CA TYR A 381 19.20 4.76 6.24
C TYR A 381 20.07 5.51 7.27
N LEU A 382 20.34 4.93 8.45
CA LEU A 382 21.07 5.64 9.50
C LEU A 382 22.55 5.88 9.15
N GLU A 383 23.26 4.84 8.71
CA GLU A 383 24.70 4.91 8.48
C GLU A 383 25.03 5.47 7.08
N LYS A 384 24.48 4.89 6.00
CA LYS A 384 24.79 5.29 4.62
C LYS A 384 23.96 6.46 4.08
N LYS A 385 22.83 6.80 4.70
CA LYS A 385 21.91 7.88 4.29
C LYS A 385 21.43 7.77 2.83
N ARG A 386 21.15 6.55 2.36
CA ARG A 386 20.63 6.30 0.99
C ARG A 386 19.77 5.04 0.94
N GLY A 387 19.09 4.84 -0.20
CA GLY A 387 18.43 3.57 -0.49
C GLY A 387 19.38 2.40 -0.71
N PHE A 388 18.83 1.21 -0.92
CA PHE A 388 19.57 -0.03 -1.18
C PHE A 388 19.34 -0.56 -2.59
N THR A 389 20.27 -1.35 -3.11
CA THR A 389 20.06 -2.18 -4.32
C THR A 389 19.50 -3.57 -3.95
N LYS A 390 18.91 -4.32 -4.88
CA LYS A 390 18.47 -5.71 -4.63
C LYS A 390 19.58 -6.60 -4.05
N ALA A 391 20.80 -6.48 -4.58
CA ALA A 391 21.95 -7.24 -4.07
C ALA A 391 22.25 -6.90 -2.60
N GLU A 392 22.22 -5.61 -2.29
CA GLU A 392 22.40 -5.08 -0.94
C GLU A 392 21.30 -5.50 0.05
N PHE A 393 20.06 -5.66 -0.42
CA PHE A 393 18.97 -6.25 0.36
C PHE A 393 19.31 -7.68 0.81
N PHE A 394 19.68 -8.55 -0.12
CA PHE A 394 20.03 -9.94 0.20
C PHE A 394 21.29 -10.05 1.07
N GLN A 395 22.28 -9.19 0.87
CA GLN A 395 23.45 -9.12 1.73
C GLN A 395 23.09 -8.72 3.17
N ALA A 396 22.23 -7.71 3.34
CA ALA A 396 21.74 -7.30 4.66
C ALA A 396 20.89 -8.40 5.31
N ALA A 397 20.03 -9.07 4.54
CA ALA A 397 19.26 -10.21 5.03
C ALA A 397 20.19 -11.31 5.57
N LYS A 398 21.17 -11.74 4.76
CA LYS A 398 22.16 -12.77 5.18
C LYS A 398 22.92 -12.36 6.43
N LYS A 399 23.34 -11.09 6.53
CA LYS A 399 24.01 -10.54 7.72
C LYS A 399 23.11 -10.56 8.96
N ALA A 400 21.83 -10.23 8.80
CA ALA A 400 20.88 -10.11 9.90
C ALA A 400 20.47 -11.48 10.51
N VAL A 401 20.26 -12.48 9.63
CA VAL A 401 19.64 -13.75 10.03
C VAL A 401 20.54 -14.98 9.84
N GLY A 402 21.70 -14.83 9.19
CA GLY A 402 22.66 -15.91 8.96
C GLY A 402 22.27 -16.89 7.84
N VAL A 403 21.18 -16.64 7.12
CA VAL A 403 20.64 -17.50 6.07
C VAL A 403 20.59 -16.75 4.74
N ASP A 404 20.93 -17.44 3.65
CA ASP A 404 20.94 -16.85 2.31
C ASP A 404 19.57 -16.98 1.64
N LEU A 405 18.71 -15.96 1.84
CA LEU A 405 17.38 -15.94 1.23
C LEU A 405 17.42 -15.94 -0.30
N LYS A 406 18.50 -15.47 -0.92
CA LYS A 406 18.58 -15.43 -2.38
C LYS A 406 18.56 -16.83 -2.97
N LEU A 407 19.24 -17.79 -2.33
CA LEU A 407 19.32 -19.18 -2.82
C LEU A 407 17.95 -19.86 -2.91
N GLU A 408 17.09 -19.62 -1.92
CA GLU A 408 15.75 -20.24 -1.88
C GLU A 408 14.73 -19.48 -2.72
N PHE A 409 14.82 -18.14 -2.76
CA PHE A 409 13.70 -17.31 -3.20
C PHE A 409 13.88 -16.52 -4.50
N ASP A 410 15.10 -16.39 -5.03
CA ASP A 410 15.33 -15.61 -6.25
C ASP A 410 14.45 -16.05 -7.44
N PRO A 411 14.23 -17.35 -7.71
CA PRO A 411 13.34 -17.78 -8.79
C PRO A 411 11.89 -17.31 -8.61
N TYR A 412 11.36 -17.20 -7.39
CA TYR A 412 9.99 -16.72 -7.17
C TYR A 412 9.84 -15.20 -7.33
N ILE A 413 10.97 -14.49 -7.38
CA ILE A 413 11.05 -13.04 -7.54
C ILE A 413 11.23 -12.68 -9.02
N THR A 414 12.17 -13.34 -9.69
CA THR A 414 12.61 -13.01 -11.05
C THR A 414 11.82 -13.71 -12.15
N GLU A 415 11.27 -14.89 -11.87
CA GLU A 415 10.55 -15.71 -12.85
C GLU A 415 9.02 -15.66 -12.61
N PRO A 416 8.20 -15.87 -13.66
CA PRO A 416 6.77 -16.09 -13.52
C PRO A 416 6.53 -17.50 -12.93
N LYS A 417 6.82 -17.61 -11.63
CA LYS A 417 6.78 -18.86 -10.88
C LYS A 417 5.95 -18.68 -9.61
N ARG A 418 5.08 -19.65 -9.35
CA ARG A 418 4.27 -19.71 -8.14
C ARG A 418 5.13 -20.04 -6.92
N ILE A 419 4.84 -19.38 -5.80
CA ILE A 419 5.45 -19.69 -4.50
C ILE A 419 4.75 -20.92 -3.91
N PRO A 420 5.48 -21.99 -3.52
CA PRO A 420 4.91 -23.16 -2.87
C PRO A 420 4.63 -22.85 -1.39
N ILE A 421 3.68 -21.95 -1.11
CA ILE A 421 3.43 -21.41 0.23
C ILE A 421 3.14 -22.50 1.27
N GLU A 422 2.50 -23.59 0.87
CA GLU A 422 2.23 -24.75 1.71
C GLU A 422 3.50 -25.37 2.31
N LYS A 423 4.64 -25.35 1.57
CA LYS A 423 5.96 -25.80 2.06
C LYS A 423 6.39 -25.00 3.29
N TYR A 424 6.10 -23.71 3.33
CA TYR A 424 6.52 -22.81 4.41
C TYR A 424 5.52 -22.81 5.55
N LEU A 425 4.21 -22.86 5.27
CA LEU A 425 3.15 -22.99 6.28
C LEU A 425 3.29 -24.28 7.11
N ALA A 426 3.69 -25.39 6.48
CA ALA A 426 3.95 -26.65 7.16
C ALA A 426 5.04 -26.52 8.26
N LYS A 427 5.98 -25.57 8.15
CA LYS A 427 7.02 -25.32 9.18
C LYS A 427 6.45 -24.87 10.53
N ILE A 428 5.20 -24.40 10.55
CA ILE A 428 4.47 -24.02 11.76
C ILE A 428 3.18 -24.83 11.93
N GLY A 429 3.08 -25.99 11.27
CA GLY A 429 1.93 -26.88 11.42
C GLY A 429 0.62 -26.29 10.91
N ILE A 430 0.68 -25.42 9.90
CA ILE A 430 -0.51 -24.93 9.20
C ILE A 430 -0.63 -25.69 7.89
N GLU A 431 -1.80 -26.27 7.70
CA GLU A 431 -2.12 -27.07 6.53
C GLU A 431 -3.32 -26.50 5.79
N ARG A 432 -3.46 -26.91 4.54
CA ARG A 432 -4.59 -26.56 3.71
C ARG A 432 -5.56 -27.73 3.68
N THR A 433 -6.82 -27.49 4.02
CA THR A 433 -7.83 -28.54 3.91
C THR A 433 -8.04 -28.93 2.44
N SER A 434 -8.22 -30.22 2.18
CA SER A 434 -8.73 -30.67 0.88
C SER A 434 -10.22 -30.35 0.79
N SER A 435 -10.65 -29.71 -0.30
CA SER A 435 -12.07 -29.52 -0.59
C SER A 435 -12.45 -30.14 -1.94
N PRO A 436 -13.68 -30.64 -2.09
CA PRO A 436 -14.12 -31.22 -3.36
C PRO A 436 -14.07 -30.15 -4.46
N PRO A 437 -13.73 -30.52 -5.71
CA PRO A 437 -13.71 -29.55 -6.80
C PRO A 437 -15.12 -28.99 -7.06
N LYS A 438 -15.24 -27.66 -7.14
CA LYS A 438 -16.40 -26.95 -7.67
C LYS A 438 -16.19 -26.61 -9.15
N LEU A 439 -17.30 -26.36 -9.84
CA LEU A 439 -17.30 -25.84 -11.20
C LEU A 439 -16.59 -24.48 -11.26
N GLU A 440 -15.63 -24.34 -12.16
CA GLU A 440 -15.12 -23.05 -12.63
C GLU A 440 -15.61 -22.85 -14.06
N PRO A 441 -16.60 -21.98 -14.29
CA PRO A 441 -17.13 -21.75 -15.63
C PRO A 441 -16.11 -21.05 -16.54
N GLY A 442 -15.06 -20.46 -15.97
CA GLY A 442 -14.02 -19.69 -16.66
C GLY A 442 -14.49 -18.34 -17.17
N PHE A 443 -15.65 -17.88 -16.73
CA PHE A 443 -16.10 -16.50 -16.90
C PHE A 443 -16.92 -16.03 -15.68
N ARG A 444 -17.14 -14.72 -15.59
CA ARG A 444 -18.13 -14.10 -14.70
C ARG A 444 -19.07 -13.26 -15.55
N ALA A 445 -20.32 -13.17 -15.11
CA ALA A 445 -21.33 -12.35 -15.74
C ALA A 445 -21.97 -11.43 -14.69
N LYS A 446 -22.44 -10.28 -15.15
CA LYS A 446 -23.20 -9.31 -14.34
C LYS A 446 -24.43 -8.84 -15.10
N GLU A 447 -25.38 -8.31 -14.36
CA GLU A 447 -26.54 -7.67 -14.97
C GLU A 447 -26.16 -6.31 -15.56
N GLU A 448 -26.54 -6.06 -16.81
CA GLU A 448 -26.50 -4.73 -17.42
C GLU A 448 -27.81 -4.47 -18.18
N LYS A 449 -28.63 -3.56 -17.64
CA LYS A 449 -29.92 -3.17 -18.24
C LYS A 449 -30.82 -4.38 -18.52
N GLY A 450 -30.97 -5.27 -17.54
CA GLY A 450 -31.77 -6.50 -17.65
C GLY A 450 -31.14 -7.65 -18.46
N ARG A 451 -29.96 -7.44 -19.06
CA ARG A 451 -29.21 -8.48 -19.79
C ARG A 451 -28.12 -9.08 -18.91
N LEU A 452 -27.76 -10.32 -19.19
CA LEU A 452 -26.63 -10.98 -18.54
C LEU A 452 -25.38 -10.82 -19.41
N VAL A 453 -24.43 -10.00 -18.99
CA VAL A 453 -23.24 -9.63 -19.77
C VAL A 453 -21.98 -10.21 -19.14
N LEU A 454 -21.11 -10.82 -19.95
CA LEU A 454 -19.82 -11.33 -19.49
C LEU A 454 -18.93 -10.17 -19.05
N SER A 455 -18.54 -10.17 -17.77
CA SER A 455 -17.74 -9.11 -17.14
C SER A 455 -16.30 -9.50 -16.89
N LYS A 456 -15.99 -10.80 -16.88
CA LYS A 456 -14.63 -11.35 -16.77
C LYS A 456 -14.53 -12.64 -17.56
N ILE A 457 -13.44 -12.83 -18.28
CA ILE A 457 -13.06 -14.11 -18.89
C ILE A 457 -11.76 -14.57 -18.21
N ASN A 458 -11.81 -15.72 -17.56
CA ASN A 458 -10.62 -16.38 -17.01
C ASN A 458 -10.02 -17.24 -18.12
N LEU A 459 -8.82 -16.90 -18.58
CA LEU A 459 -8.13 -17.61 -19.66
C LEU A 459 -7.49 -18.93 -19.17
N SER A 460 -8.29 -19.76 -18.51
CA SER A 460 -7.94 -21.14 -18.17
C SER A 460 -7.87 -22.00 -19.43
N LYS A 461 -7.26 -23.20 -19.33
CA LYS A 461 -7.09 -24.10 -20.48
C LYS A 461 -8.41 -24.40 -21.21
N SER A 462 -9.52 -24.55 -20.48
CA SER A 462 -10.79 -24.96 -21.10
C SER A 462 -11.57 -23.81 -21.74
N VAL A 463 -11.40 -22.57 -21.29
CA VAL A 463 -12.11 -21.40 -21.85
C VAL A 463 -11.34 -20.71 -22.98
N LYS A 464 -10.02 -20.90 -23.07
CA LYS A 464 -9.19 -20.34 -24.18
C LYS A 464 -9.75 -20.62 -25.58
N ASN A 465 -10.41 -21.76 -25.77
CA ASN A 465 -10.93 -22.17 -27.08
C ASN A 465 -12.42 -21.85 -27.29
N ALA A 466 -13.10 -21.25 -26.30
CA ALA A 466 -14.54 -21.04 -26.34
C ALA A 466 -14.95 -19.74 -27.09
N ASP A 467 -13.99 -18.94 -27.58
CA ASP A 467 -14.22 -17.62 -28.22
C ASP A 467 -15.29 -16.79 -27.50
N LEU A 468 -15.06 -16.57 -26.20
CA LEU A 468 -15.83 -15.68 -25.35
C LEU A 468 -15.07 -14.38 -25.11
N SER A 469 -15.80 -13.27 -25.00
CA SER A 469 -15.24 -11.94 -24.80
C SER A 469 -16.01 -11.18 -23.72
N ILE A 470 -15.31 -10.30 -23.01
CA ILE A 470 -15.96 -9.33 -22.12
C ILE A 470 -16.89 -8.45 -22.96
N GLY A 471 -18.10 -8.21 -22.46
CA GLY A 471 -19.15 -7.47 -23.17
C GLY A 471 -20.09 -8.34 -24.01
N ASP A 472 -19.81 -9.64 -24.17
CA ASP A 472 -20.78 -10.56 -24.77
C ASP A 472 -22.02 -10.68 -23.88
N GLU A 473 -23.21 -10.62 -24.47
CA GLU A 473 -24.45 -10.99 -23.77
C GLU A 473 -24.58 -12.51 -23.76
N TRP A 474 -24.71 -13.11 -22.59
CA TRP A 474 -25.01 -14.52 -22.43
C TRP A 474 -26.51 -14.75 -22.47
N ILE A 475 -26.97 -15.43 -23.53
CA ILE A 475 -28.39 -15.64 -23.82
C ILE A 475 -28.90 -16.97 -23.27
N SER A 476 -28.18 -18.06 -23.50
CA SER A 476 -28.61 -19.40 -23.05
C SER A 476 -27.43 -20.35 -22.87
N ILE A 477 -27.70 -21.46 -22.19
CA ILE A 477 -26.82 -22.62 -22.06
C ILE A 477 -27.62 -23.90 -22.30
N ASP A 478 -27.17 -24.73 -23.24
CA ASP A 478 -27.86 -25.95 -23.69
C ASP A 478 -29.36 -25.73 -23.97
N GLY A 479 -29.66 -24.61 -24.64
CA GLY A 479 -31.03 -24.22 -25.01
C GLY A 479 -31.86 -23.59 -23.88
N ILE A 480 -31.36 -23.52 -22.65
CA ILE A 480 -32.08 -22.91 -21.50
C ILE A 480 -31.68 -21.44 -21.36
N ARG A 481 -32.67 -20.54 -21.32
CA ARG A 481 -32.45 -19.09 -21.18
C ARG A 481 -31.69 -18.76 -19.89
N ALA A 482 -30.59 -18.04 -20.05
CA ALA A 482 -29.84 -17.44 -18.95
C ALA A 482 -30.36 -16.02 -18.68
N LEU A 483 -30.63 -15.73 -17.41
CA LEU A 483 -31.14 -14.46 -16.90
C LEU A 483 -30.36 -14.07 -15.63
N PRO A 484 -30.30 -12.76 -15.29
CA PRO A 484 -29.63 -12.29 -14.08
C PRO A 484 -30.05 -13.01 -12.79
N ASN A 485 -31.32 -13.40 -12.68
CA ASN A 485 -31.87 -14.06 -11.49
C ASN A 485 -31.68 -15.58 -11.45
N ASN A 486 -31.34 -16.25 -12.57
CA ASN A 486 -31.31 -17.73 -12.63
C ASN A 486 -29.93 -18.32 -12.98
N PHE A 487 -28.98 -17.53 -13.51
CA PHE A 487 -27.77 -18.08 -14.13
C PHE A 487 -26.89 -18.87 -13.15
N LYS A 488 -26.87 -18.48 -11.87
CA LYS A 488 -26.13 -19.22 -10.83
C LYS A 488 -26.71 -20.62 -10.63
N ASP A 489 -28.03 -20.76 -10.66
CA ASP A 489 -28.69 -22.06 -10.52
C ASP A 489 -28.59 -22.90 -11.79
N LEU A 490 -28.53 -22.26 -12.97
CA LEU A 490 -28.19 -22.96 -14.21
C LEU A 490 -26.79 -23.59 -14.12
N LEU A 491 -25.79 -22.83 -13.68
CA LEU A 491 -24.41 -23.34 -13.54
C LEU A 491 -24.30 -24.49 -12.54
N LYS A 492 -25.12 -24.54 -11.48
CA LYS A 492 -25.12 -25.65 -10.51
C LYS A 492 -25.48 -27.01 -11.13
N LYS A 493 -26.13 -27.03 -12.30
CA LYS A 493 -26.49 -28.26 -13.02
C LYS A 493 -25.29 -28.93 -13.72
N TYR A 494 -24.16 -28.23 -13.83
CA TYR A 494 -22.99 -28.71 -14.55
C TYR A 494 -21.89 -29.17 -13.61
N LYS A 495 -21.10 -30.15 -14.07
CA LYS A 495 -19.93 -30.67 -13.35
C LYS A 495 -18.63 -30.24 -14.03
N PRO A 496 -17.51 -30.15 -13.29
CA PRO A 496 -16.21 -29.94 -13.92
C PRO A 496 -15.91 -30.97 -15.01
N GLY A 497 -15.31 -30.53 -16.11
CA GLY A 497 -15.04 -31.33 -17.29
C GLY A 497 -16.21 -31.50 -18.25
N GLN A 498 -17.44 -31.17 -17.84
CA GLN A 498 -18.62 -31.23 -18.70
C GLN A 498 -18.56 -30.16 -19.79
N LYS A 499 -19.05 -30.50 -20.98
CA LYS A 499 -19.19 -29.58 -22.12
C LYS A 499 -20.61 -29.01 -22.16
N ALA A 500 -20.74 -27.78 -22.64
CA ALA A 500 -22.02 -27.11 -22.89
C ALA A 500 -21.95 -26.23 -24.16
N GLU A 501 -23.09 -25.91 -24.74
CA GLU A 501 -23.24 -24.90 -25.80
C GLU A 501 -23.85 -23.63 -25.21
N LEU A 502 -23.10 -22.52 -25.30
CA LEU A 502 -23.57 -21.19 -24.97
C LEU A 502 -24.10 -20.51 -26.23
N LEU A 503 -25.25 -19.84 -26.10
CA LEU A 503 -25.68 -18.84 -27.07
C LEU A 503 -25.31 -17.47 -26.52
N ILE A 504 -24.58 -16.68 -27.30
CA ILE A 504 -24.19 -15.32 -26.94
C ILE A 504 -24.61 -14.32 -28.03
N ALA A 505 -24.81 -13.06 -27.67
CA ALA A 505 -24.82 -11.96 -28.63
C ALA A 505 -23.54 -11.13 -28.51
N ARG A 506 -22.83 -10.96 -29.63
CA ARG A 506 -21.67 -10.08 -29.76
C ARG A 506 -21.93 -9.07 -30.87
N ARG A 507 -21.96 -7.78 -30.52
CA ARG A 507 -22.20 -6.68 -31.50
C ARG A 507 -23.45 -6.92 -32.36
N GLY A 508 -24.53 -7.42 -31.74
CA GLY A 508 -25.80 -7.72 -32.42
C GLY A 508 -25.85 -9.06 -33.17
N THR A 509 -24.75 -9.80 -33.27
CA THR A 509 -24.74 -11.13 -33.91
C THR A 509 -24.91 -12.23 -32.88
N ILE A 510 -25.81 -13.17 -33.15
CA ILE A 510 -26.02 -14.37 -32.33
C ILE A 510 -25.00 -15.44 -32.70
N LEU A 511 -24.31 -15.96 -31.70
CA LEU A 511 -23.19 -16.88 -31.87
C LEU A 511 -23.36 -18.08 -30.93
N LYS A 512 -23.10 -19.28 -31.47
CA LYS A 512 -23.00 -20.51 -30.67
C LYS A 512 -21.55 -20.76 -30.28
N ARG A 513 -21.29 -21.02 -29.01
CA ARG A 513 -19.95 -21.28 -28.47
C ARG A 513 -19.93 -22.53 -27.63
N LYS A 514 -19.02 -23.44 -27.97
CA LYS A 514 -18.81 -24.65 -27.16
C LYS A 514 -17.82 -24.31 -26.05
N ILE A 515 -18.18 -24.68 -24.84
CA ILE A 515 -17.33 -24.53 -23.67
C ILE A 515 -17.15 -25.88 -22.99
N GLN A 516 -16.00 -26.07 -22.35
CA GLN A 516 -15.78 -27.11 -21.37
C GLN A 516 -15.50 -26.45 -20.02
N PHE A 517 -16.17 -26.88 -18.97
CA PHE A 517 -16.01 -26.25 -17.66
C PHE A 517 -14.80 -26.80 -16.91
N ASP A 518 -14.09 -25.93 -16.21
CA ASP A 518 -12.95 -26.29 -15.39
C ASP A 518 -13.37 -26.69 -13.97
N LYS A 519 -12.40 -27.17 -13.21
CA LYS A 519 -12.50 -27.35 -11.76
C LYS A 519 -11.74 -26.26 -11.03
N LYS A 520 -12.25 -25.86 -9.87
CA LYS A 520 -11.51 -25.13 -8.85
C LYS A 520 -11.77 -25.70 -7.46
N PRO A 521 -10.91 -25.43 -6.47
CA PRO A 521 -11.21 -25.77 -5.08
C PRO A 521 -12.48 -25.07 -4.58
N SER A 522 -13.28 -25.73 -3.73
CA SER A 522 -14.60 -25.24 -3.32
C SER A 522 -14.61 -24.29 -2.13
N SER A 523 -13.68 -24.53 -1.20
CA SER A 523 -13.59 -23.94 0.14
C SER A 523 -12.37 -24.55 0.84
N ASN A 524 -11.18 -24.43 0.24
CA ASN A 524 -9.99 -24.75 1.02
C ASN A 524 -9.89 -23.69 2.12
N GLU A 525 -9.52 -24.10 3.32
CA GLU A 525 -9.22 -23.20 4.43
C GLU A 525 -7.83 -23.56 4.95
N LEU A 526 -7.12 -22.57 5.48
CA LEU A 526 -5.94 -22.83 6.28
C LEU A 526 -6.40 -23.24 7.67
N TRP A 527 -5.93 -24.40 8.13
CA TRP A 527 -6.26 -24.92 9.44
C TRP A 527 -4.99 -25.27 10.23
N ILE A 528 -5.14 -25.29 11.55
CA ILE A 528 -4.06 -25.52 12.50
C ILE A 528 -4.00 -27.01 12.81
N ASN A 529 -2.89 -27.68 12.44
CA ASN A 529 -2.70 -29.08 12.79
C ASN A 529 -2.26 -29.22 14.25
N ASP A 530 -3.13 -29.80 15.09
CA ASP A 530 -2.85 -30.00 16.52
C ASP A 530 -1.92 -31.20 16.80
N LYS A 531 -1.70 -32.08 15.81
CA LYS A 531 -0.84 -33.26 15.91
C LYS A 531 0.51 -33.00 15.27
N ILE A 532 1.31 -32.16 15.91
CA ILE A 532 2.65 -31.77 15.46
C ILE A 532 3.68 -31.99 16.56
N ASP A 533 4.97 -32.10 16.19
CA ASP A 533 6.04 -32.18 17.17
C ASP A 533 6.24 -30.85 17.93
N GLU A 534 6.94 -30.94 19.08
CA GLU A 534 7.16 -29.82 19.98
C GLU A 534 7.95 -28.66 19.34
N THR A 535 8.83 -28.95 18.37
CA THR A 535 9.60 -27.91 17.67
C THR A 535 8.68 -27.10 16.77
N VAL A 536 7.83 -27.75 15.99
CA VAL A 536 6.84 -27.08 15.12
C VAL A 536 5.84 -26.29 15.96
N LEU A 537 5.42 -26.83 17.12
CA LEU A 537 4.54 -26.13 18.06
C LEU A 537 5.19 -24.84 18.58
N LEU A 538 6.46 -24.88 18.99
CA LEU A 538 7.17 -23.71 19.45
C LEU A 538 7.31 -22.64 18.37
N LEU A 539 7.60 -23.04 17.12
CA LEU A 539 7.66 -22.11 16.00
C LEU A 539 6.29 -21.48 15.72
N ARG A 540 5.22 -22.27 15.79
CA ARG A 540 3.84 -21.79 15.65
C ARG A 540 3.49 -20.77 16.73
N GLU A 541 3.78 -21.06 17.99
CA GLU A 541 3.53 -20.12 19.10
C GLU A 541 4.35 -18.84 18.96
N THR A 542 5.58 -18.95 18.46
CA THR A 542 6.47 -17.82 18.18
C THR A 542 5.94 -16.94 17.05
N PHE A 543 5.31 -17.54 16.03
CA PHE A 543 4.72 -16.82 14.90
C PHE A 543 3.35 -16.21 15.24
N LEU A 544 2.44 -17.00 15.83
CA LEU A 544 1.05 -16.61 16.08
C LEU A 544 0.86 -15.77 17.35
N SER A 545 1.88 -15.64 18.20
CA SER A 545 1.77 -14.88 19.44
C SER A 545 3.06 -14.18 19.85
N LEU A 546 2.91 -13.15 20.68
CA LEU A 546 4.04 -12.44 21.31
C LEU A 546 4.75 -13.21 22.44
N LYS A 547 4.34 -14.44 22.77
CA LYS A 547 4.91 -15.15 23.95
C LYS A 547 6.44 -15.28 23.87
N SER A 548 7.01 -15.48 22.67
CA SER A 548 8.46 -15.54 22.47
C SER A 548 9.15 -14.16 22.50
N MET A 549 8.51 -13.12 21.95
CA MET A 549 9.05 -11.75 21.94
C MET A 549 9.05 -11.14 23.34
N ARG A 550 8.04 -11.43 24.19
CA ARG A 550 8.01 -11.03 25.59
C ARG A 550 9.23 -11.52 26.37
N ASN A 551 9.69 -12.76 26.13
CA ASN A 551 10.90 -13.28 26.79
C ASN A 551 12.20 -12.56 26.37
N THR A 552 12.22 -11.99 25.16
CA THR A 552 13.37 -11.22 24.64
C THR A 552 13.33 -9.77 25.12
N VAL A 553 12.14 -9.14 25.15
CA VAL A 553 11.93 -7.78 25.68
C VAL A 553 12.17 -7.74 27.19
N ILE A 554 11.68 -8.73 27.95
CA ILE A 554 11.95 -8.88 29.39
C ILE A 554 13.46 -9.08 29.64
N LYS A 555 14.18 -9.80 28.77
CA LYS A 555 15.65 -9.94 28.85
C LYS A 555 16.40 -8.62 28.55
N ILE A 556 15.89 -7.78 27.66
CA ILE A 556 16.49 -6.48 27.32
C ILE A 556 16.22 -5.45 28.42
N GLU A 557 15.01 -5.41 28.98
CA GLU A 557 14.65 -4.54 30.11
C GLU A 557 15.36 -4.94 31.41
N SER A 558 15.49 -6.24 31.68
CA SER A 558 16.26 -6.73 32.83
C SER A 558 17.77 -6.48 32.67
N LYS A 559 18.33 -6.52 31.46
CA LYS A 559 19.71 -6.06 31.18
C LYS A 559 19.88 -4.55 31.41
N LYS A 560 18.95 -3.71 30.93
CA LYS A 560 18.98 -2.26 31.18
C LYS A 560 18.86 -1.91 32.67
N LYS A 561 17.99 -2.61 33.42
CA LYS A 561 17.91 -2.47 34.90
C LYS A 561 19.19 -2.93 35.60
N LYS A 562 19.81 -4.05 35.20
CA LYS A 562 21.08 -4.51 35.79
C LYS A 562 22.25 -3.55 35.52
N ILE A 563 22.31 -2.94 34.33
CA ILE A 563 23.35 -1.94 33.99
C ILE A 563 23.10 -0.63 34.76
N GLY A 564 21.84 -0.21 34.94
CA GLY A 564 21.49 0.99 35.73
C GLY A 564 21.69 0.83 37.25
N ILE A 565 21.67 -0.40 37.77
CA ILE A 565 21.95 -0.69 39.18
C ILE A 565 23.47 -0.77 39.42
N ALA A 566 24.26 -1.31 38.47
CA ALA A 566 25.72 -1.38 38.59
C ALA A 566 26.41 0.00 38.57
N ALA A 567 25.80 1.01 37.95
CA ALA A 567 26.33 2.38 37.92
C ALA A 567 26.08 3.18 39.21
N LYS A 568 25.28 2.67 40.16
CA LYS A 568 24.94 3.37 41.42
C LYS A 568 25.71 2.91 42.66
N THR A 569 26.67 1.98 42.53
CA THR A 569 27.39 1.40 43.69
C THR A 569 28.90 1.67 43.68
N ILE A 570 29.33 2.84 43.21
CA ILE A 570 30.68 3.34 43.47
C ILE A 570 30.56 4.80 43.91
N LYS A 571 30.32 5.02 45.20
CA LYS A 571 30.70 6.23 45.98
C LYS A 571 30.32 6.04 47.46
N SER A 572 31.27 5.50 48.23
CA SER A 572 31.58 5.96 49.60
C SER A 572 32.67 5.07 50.22
N ARG A 573 33.92 5.55 50.12
CA ARG A 573 34.89 5.53 51.22
C ARG A 573 35.59 6.86 51.20
#